data_AF-S4RSE4-F1
#
_entry.id   AF-S4RSE4-F1
#
_cell.length_a   1.000
_cell.length_b   1.000
_cell.length_c   1.000
_cell.angle_alpha   90.00
_cell.angle_beta   90.00
_cell.angle_gamma   90.00
#
_symmetry.space_group_name_H-M   'P 1'
#
loop_
_entity.id
_entity.type
_entity.pdbx_description
1 polymer ?
#
loop_
_entity_poly.entity_id
_entity_poly.type
_entity_poly.pdbx_seq_one_letter_code
_entity_poly.pdbx_strand_id
1 'polypeptide(L)'
;QLCNNLNYRHKMAQYAQRSSVAFHRQLFFKSKGVVSEEGFVLFVRKNAVVVLIPKYGLEGTVFFDSKDLKLNVTFDEEGPTLCVEGIALNMFDRVCVRVSLDSSNLQHQQIRMHLVRPEVLTVRRDAQPRNTTDLYCDHAAVAACCASSSAQKTNARR
;
A
#
# COMPACT_ATOMS: atom_id res chain seq x y z
N GLN A 1 -32.21 -20.47 -19.67
CA GLN A 1 -31.71 -21.16 -18.44
C GLN A 1 -30.26 -21.60 -18.56
N LEU A 2 -29.85 -22.25 -19.67
CA LEU A 2 -28.46 -22.72 -19.88
C LEU A 2 -27.40 -21.61 -19.80
N CYS A 3 -27.59 -20.47 -20.48
CA CYS A 3 -26.63 -19.37 -20.47
C CYS A 3 -26.39 -18.79 -19.07
N ASN A 4 -27.43 -18.72 -18.24
CA ASN A 4 -27.30 -18.26 -16.85
C ASN A 4 -26.44 -19.23 -16.03
N ASN A 5 -26.57 -20.53 -16.26
CA ASN A 5 -25.73 -21.54 -15.59
C ASN A 5 -24.26 -21.42 -16.03
N LEU A 6 -24.00 -21.25 -17.33
CA LEU A 6 -22.65 -21.05 -17.86
C LEU A 6 -22.00 -19.78 -17.32
N ASN A 7 -22.73 -18.65 -17.32
CA ASN A 7 -22.26 -17.38 -16.76
C ASN A 7 -21.96 -17.50 -15.26
N TYR A 8 -22.83 -18.18 -14.52
CA TYR A 8 -22.61 -18.46 -13.10
C TYR A 8 -21.34 -19.29 -12.88
N ARG A 9 -21.20 -20.42 -13.58
CA ARG A 9 -20.03 -21.31 -13.47
C ARG A 9 -18.74 -20.59 -13.88
N HIS A 10 -18.77 -19.79 -14.94
CA HIS A 10 -17.61 -19.01 -15.37
C HIS A 10 -17.16 -18.01 -14.31
N LYS A 11 -18.10 -17.24 -13.74
CA LYS A 11 -17.80 -16.29 -12.66
C LYS A 11 -17.27 -16.99 -11.42
N MET A 12 -17.87 -18.11 -11.02
CA MET A 12 -17.42 -18.89 -9.85
C MET A 12 -16.05 -19.53 -10.08
N ALA A 13 -15.76 -20.01 -11.29
CA ALA A 13 -14.44 -20.55 -11.65
C ALA A 13 -13.35 -19.47 -11.53
N GLN A 14 -13.61 -18.25 -12.00
CA GLN A 14 -12.68 -17.13 -11.84
C GLN A 14 -12.42 -16.79 -10.36
N TYR A 15 -13.47 -16.79 -9.53
CA TYR A 15 -13.33 -16.56 -8.09
C TYR A 15 -12.51 -17.66 -7.41
N ALA A 16 -12.78 -18.93 -7.71
CA ALA A 16 -12.02 -20.06 -7.18
C ALA A 16 -10.53 -19.96 -7.58
N GLN A 17 -10.24 -19.61 -8.83
CA GLN A 17 -8.87 -19.42 -9.32
C GLN A 17 -8.17 -18.27 -8.58
N ARG A 18 -8.81 -17.10 -8.44
CA ARG A 18 -8.23 -15.94 -7.74
C ARG A 18 -7.96 -16.26 -6.27
N SER A 19 -8.90 -16.92 -5.59
CA SER A 19 -8.75 -17.34 -4.18
C SER A 19 -7.63 -18.37 -4.00
N SER A 20 -7.48 -19.31 -4.94
CA SER A 20 -6.40 -20.31 -4.90
C SER A 20 -5.01 -19.66 -4.96
N VAL A 21 -4.81 -18.72 -5.91
CA VAL A 21 -3.53 -18.00 -6.02
C VAL A 21 -3.30 -17.10 -4.80
N ALA A 22 -4.34 -16.43 -4.28
CA ALA A 22 -4.22 -15.63 -3.06
C ALA A 22 -3.78 -16.47 -1.86
N PHE A 23 -4.38 -17.64 -1.66
CA PHE A 23 -4.01 -18.57 -0.60
C PHE A 23 -2.58 -19.10 -0.76
N HIS A 24 -2.16 -19.43 -1.98
CA HIS A 24 -0.80 -19.90 -2.23
C HIS A 24 0.27 -18.81 -1.97
N ARG A 25 -0.04 -17.54 -2.27
CA ARG A 25 0.81 -16.40 -1.89
C ARG A 25 0.92 -16.26 -0.37
N GLN A 26 -0.19 -16.46 0.38
CA GLN A 26 -0.14 -16.45 1.84
C GLN A 26 0.80 -17.53 2.39
N LEU A 27 0.71 -18.76 1.89
CA LEU A 27 1.62 -19.85 2.26
C LEU A 27 3.08 -19.51 1.96
N PHE A 28 3.35 -18.88 0.81
CA PHE A 28 4.69 -18.43 0.43
C PHE A 28 5.26 -17.39 1.40
N PHE A 29 4.50 -16.36 1.76
CA PHE A 29 4.97 -15.37 2.73
C PHE A 29 5.02 -15.91 4.17
N LYS A 30 4.21 -16.93 4.48
CA LYS A 30 4.30 -17.65 5.76
C LYS A 30 5.65 -18.35 5.93
N SER A 31 6.14 -19.03 4.89
CA SER A 31 7.44 -19.73 4.94
C SER A 31 8.63 -18.79 4.77
N LYS A 32 8.49 -17.75 3.95
CA LYS A 32 9.56 -16.77 3.69
C LYS A 32 9.76 -15.77 4.84
N GLY A 33 8.71 -15.48 5.60
CA GLY A 33 8.73 -14.47 6.66
C GLY A 33 8.58 -13.04 6.13
N VAL A 34 9.04 -12.08 6.92
CA VAL A 34 8.93 -10.65 6.63
C VAL A 34 9.95 -10.23 5.57
N VAL A 35 9.48 -9.63 4.48
CA VAL A 35 10.33 -9.20 3.36
C VAL A 35 10.03 -7.77 2.93
N SER A 36 11.07 -7.04 2.52
CA SER A 36 10.94 -5.69 1.98
C SER A 36 11.23 -5.71 0.49
N GLU A 37 10.31 -5.15 -0.29
CA GLU A 37 10.33 -5.24 -1.75
C GLU A 37 9.82 -3.93 -2.36
N GLU A 38 10.27 -3.65 -3.57
CA GLU A 38 9.86 -2.48 -4.30
C GLU A 38 8.48 -2.66 -4.92
N GLY A 39 7.68 -1.60 -4.83
CA GLY A 39 6.36 -1.53 -5.42
C GLY A 39 6.07 -0.17 -6.03
N PHE A 40 4.94 -0.09 -6.69
CA PHE A 40 4.44 1.11 -7.34
C PHE A 40 3.06 1.45 -6.79
N VAL A 41 2.82 2.71 -6.47
CA VAL A 41 1.50 3.19 -6.06
C VAL A 41 0.56 3.11 -7.28
N LEU A 42 -0.51 2.33 -7.18
CA LEU A 42 -1.55 2.27 -8.21
C LEU A 42 -2.64 3.29 -7.97
N PHE A 43 -3.09 3.41 -6.73
CA PHE A 43 -4.19 4.29 -6.35
C PHE A 43 -3.90 4.98 -5.02
N VAL A 44 -4.29 6.24 -4.95
CA VAL A 44 -4.21 7.05 -3.74
C VAL A 44 -5.62 7.20 -3.16
N ARG A 45 -5.77 7.00 -1.85
CA ARG A 45 -7.02 7.17 -1.09
C ARG A 45 -6.79 8.19 0.03
N LYS A 46 -7.87 8.61 0.68
CA LYS A 46 -7.85 9.63 1.74
C LYS A 46 -6.94 9.30 2.92
N ASN A 47 -6.75 8.02 3.24
CA ASN A 47 -5.97 7.55 4.39
C ASN A 47 -5.04 6.36 4.07
N ALA A 48 -4.88 6.04 2.79
CA ALA A 48 -4.16 4.85 2.36
C ALA A 48 -3.68 4.95 0.91
N VAL A 49 -2.68 4.16 0.57
CA VAL A 49 -2.28 3.94 -0.83
C VAL A 49 -2.38 2.47 -1.17
N VAL A 50 -2.79 2.17 -2.40
CA VAL A 50 -2.78 0.81 -2.96
C VAL A 50 -1.47 0.64 -3.71
N VAL A 51 -0.66 -0.35 -3.33
CA VAL A 51 0.66 -0.61 -3.88
C VAL A 51 0.67 -1.96 -4.59
N LEU A 52 1.25 -2.00 -5.79
CA LEU A 52 1.57 -3.21 -6.53
C LEU A 52 3.04 -3.57 -6.33
N ILE A 53 3.32 -4.82 -5.98
CA ILE A 53 4.67 -5.40 -5.98
C ILE A 53 4.79 -6.31 -7.22
N PRO A 54 5.45 -5.85 -8.30
CA PRO A 54 5.46 -6.58 -9.57
C PRO A 54 6.09 -7.97 -9.46
N LYS A 55 7.14 -8.11 -8.62
CA LYS A 55 7.89 -9.36 -8.40
C LYS A 55 7.01 -10.55 -7.99
N TYR A 56 5.93 -10.30 -7.25
CA TYR A 56 5.01 -11.35 -6.78
C TYR A 56 3.61 -11.24 -7.39
N GLY A 57 3.37 -10.23 -8.24
CA GLY A 57 2.04 -9.87 -8.72
C GLY A 57 1.06 -9.71 -7.55
N LEU A 58 1.50 -9.03 -6.48
CA LEU A 58 0.74 -8.84 -5.26
C LEU A 58 0.34 -7.37 -5.15
N GLU A 59 -0.95 -7.12 -4.93
CA GLU A 59 -1.49 -5.82 -4.60
C GLU A 59 -1.87 -5.79 -3.12
N GLY A 60 -1.61 -4.67 -2.46
CA GLY A 60 -2.01 -4.48 -1.06
C GLY A 60 -2.23 -3.02 -0.73
N THR A 61 -2.96 -2.78 0.35
CA THR A 61 -3.23 -1.43 0.84
C THR A 61 -2.32 -1.13 2.01
N VAL A 62 -1.61 0.00 1.94
CA VAL A 62 -0.85 0.56 3.05
C VAL A 62 -1.71 1.64 3.69
N PHE A 63 -2.07 1.43 4.96
CA PHE A 63 -2.87 2.37 5.74
C PHE A 63 -1.97 3.29 6.55
N PHE A 64 -2.29 4.59 6.55
CA PHE A 64 -1.58 5.61 7.35
C PHE A 64 -2.38 6.07 8.57
N ASP A 65 -3.62 5.60 8.71
CA ASP A 65 -4.45 5.85 9.88
C ASP A 65 -4.29 4.69 10.86
N SER A 66 -3.57 4.93 11.96
CA SER A 66 -3.37 3.95 13.02
C SER A 66 -3.85 4.55 14.34
N LYS A 67 -4.60 3.76 15.13
CA LYS A 67 -5.14 4.19 16.43
C LYS A 67 -4.06 4.71 17.40
N ASP A 68 -2.83 4.27 17.20
CA ASP A 68 -1.71 4.52 18.10
C ASP A 68 -0.90 5.77 17.71
N LEU A 69 -0.99 6.23 16.46
CA LEU A 69 -0.28 7.41 15.96
C LEU A 69 -1.19 8.27 15.10
N LYS A 70 -1.45 9.49 15.56
CA LYS A 70 -2.09 10.53 14.74
C LYS A 70 -1.04 11.09 13.79
N LEU A 71 -1.03 10.58 12.56
CA LEU A 71 -0.26 11.16 11.47
C LEU A 71 -1.03 12.33 10.85
N ASN A 72 -0.30 13.38 10.49
CA ASN A 72 -0.82 14.47 9.66
C ASN A 72 -0.95 13.96 8.22
N VAL A 73 -2.17 13.54 7.88
CA VAL A 73 -2.52 13.03 6.55
C VAL A 73 -3.43 14.05 5.87
N THR A 74 -2.97 14.59 4.74
CA THR A 74 -3.76 15.49 3.91
C THR A 74 -3.89 14.90 2.51
N PHE A 75 -5.12 14.81 2.01
CA PHE A 75 -5.43 14.28 0.69
C PHE A 75 -5.86 15.42 -0.23
N ASP A 76 -5.21 15.53 -1.38
CA ASP A 76 -5.57 16.45 -2.45
C ASP A 76 -6.34 15.69 -3.55
N GLU A 77 -7.58 16.10 -3.80
CA GLU A 77 -8.48 15.49 -4.79
C GLU A 77 -8.14 15.91 -6.23
N GLU A 78 -7.48 17.04 -6.44
CA GLU A 78 -7.14 17.54 -7.78
C GLU A 78 -5.93 16.79 -8.38
N GLY A 79 -4.90 16.54 -7.57
CA GLY A 79 -3.64 15.88 -7.96
C GLY A 79 -3.50 14.40 -7.56
N PRO A 80 -4.60 13.64 -7.39
CA PRO A 80 -4.72 12.49 -6.45
C PRO A 80 -3.47 12.20 -5.60
N THR A 81 -3.12 13.13 -4.70
CA THR A 81 -1.87 13.11 -3.91
C THR A 81 -2.20 12.91 -2.44
N LEU A 82 -1.44 12.06 -1.74
CA LEU A 82 -1.53 11.89 -0.29
C LEU A 82 -0.26 12.41 0.37
N CYS A 83 -0.34 13.53 1.07
CA CYS A 83 0.77 14.00 1.90
C CYS A 83 0.67 13.41 3.31
N VAL A 84 1.73 12.72 3.75
CA VAL A 84 1.87 12.10 5.08
C VAL A 84 3.12 12.68 5.73
N GLU A 85 2.97 13.44 6.82
CA GLU A 85 4.10 14.07 7.54
C GLU A 85 5.07 14.86 6.62
N GLY A 86 4.53 15.54 5.61
CA GLY A 86 5.31 16.32 4.65
C GLY A 86 5.88 15.52 3.47
N ILE A 87 5.63 14.22 3.37
CA ILE A 87 5.99 13.38 2.21
C ILE A 87 4.78 13.25 1.30
N ALA A 88 4.91 13.60 0.01
CA ALA A 88 3.82 13.51 -0.96
C ALA A 88 3.87 12.17 -1.72
N LEU A 89 2.86 11.32 -1.55
CA LEU A 89 2.71 10.07 -2.30
C LEU A 89 1.73 10.25 -3.46
N ASN A 90 2.23 10.04 -4.67
CA ASN A 90 1.48 10.17 -5.92
C ASN A 90 1.23 8.81 -6.56
N MET A 91 0.34 8.78 -7.55
CA MET A 91 0.20 7.61 -8.42
C MET A 91 1.50 7.34 -9.17
N PHE A 92 1.83 6.06 -9.31
CA PHE A 92 3.04 5.52 -9.95
C PHE A 92 4.36 5.80 -9.26
N ASP A 93 4.34 6.40 -8.07
CA ASP A 93 5.55 6.54 -7.26
C ASP A 93 6.12 5.17 -6.89
N ARG A 94 7.45 5.09 -6.93
CA ARG A 94 8.19 3.91 -6.48
C ARG A 94 8.36 3.97 -4.98
N VAL A 95 7.87 2.95 -4.29
CA VAL A 95 7.92 2.82 -2.84
C VAL A 95 8.58 1.51 -2.44
N CYS A 96 9.18 1.45 -1.26
CA CYS A 96 9.60 0.18 -0.68
C CYS A 96 8.61 -0.19 0.43
N VAL A 97 8.02 -1.37 0.30
CA VAL A 97 7.01 -1.87 1.25
C VAL A 97 7.50 -3.15 1.91
N ARG A 98 7.21 -3.27 3.20
CA ARG A 98 7.42 -4.48 3.99
C ARG A 98 6.15 -5.29 3.98
N VAL A 99 6.26 -6.54 3.54
CA VAL A 99 5.18 -7.50 3.47
C VAL A 99 5.29 -8.43 4.68
N SER A 100 4.19 -8.55 5.42
CA SER A 100 4.06 -9.46 6.57
C SER A 100 2.74 -10.22 6.51
N LEU A 101 2.67 -11.37 7.17
CA LEU A 101 1.44 -12.14 7.32
C LEU A 101 0.86 -11.86 8.72
N ASP A 102 -0.36 -11.34 8.78
CA ASP A 102 -1.14 -11.29 10.00
C ASP A 102 -1.86 -12.63 10.20
N SER A 103 -1.45 -13.36 11.23
CA SER A 103 -2.03 -14.64 11.63
C SER A 103 -2.87 -14.56 12.90
N SER A 104 -3.27 -13.35 13.33
CA SER A 104 -4.15 -13.17 14.50
C SER A 104 -5.48 -13.91 14.37
N ASN A 105 -6.04 -13.97 13.16
CA ASN A 105 -7.20 -14.79 12.82
C ASN A 105 -6.79 -15.99 11.98
N LEU A 106 -6.97 -17.21 12.52
CA LEU A 106 -6.60 -18.45 11.84
C LEU A 106 -7.40 -18.70 10.55
N GLN A 107 -8.66 -18.25 10.50
CA GLN A 107 -9.54 -18.44 9.34
C GLN A 107 -9.31 -17.38 8.26
N HIS A 108 -8.84 -16.20 8.67
CA HIS A 108 -8.68 -15.03 7.81
C HIS A 108 -7.28 -14.45 7.95
N GLN A 109 -6.27 -15.30 7.68
CA GLN A 109 -4.90 -14.82 7.58
C GLN A 109 -4.80 -13.80 6.44
N GLN A 110 -4.14 -12.67 6.70
CA GLN A 110 -4.12 -11.56 5.74
C GLN A 110 -2.69 -11.05 5.56
N ILE A 111 -2.31 -10.83 4.31
CA ILE A 111 -1.05 -10.15 4.00
C ILE A 111 -1.22 -8.66 4.31
N ARG A 112 -0.35 -8.11 5.15
CA ARG A 112 -0.27 -6.69 5.47
C ARG A 112 0.96 -6.08 4.83
N MET A 113 0.82 -4.83 4.40
CA MET A 113 1.90 -4.04 3.84
C MET A 113 2.13 -2.80 4.70
N HIS A 114 3.39 -2.53 4.99
CA HIS A 114 3.82 -1.32 5.70
C HIS A 114 4.81 -0.56 4.81
N LEU A 115 4.66 0.76 4.72
CA LEU A 115 5.62 1.59 4.03
C LEU A 115 6.94 1.58 4.80
N VAL A 116 8.04 1.21 4.14
CA VAL A 116 9.40 1.33 4.69
C VAL A 116 10.04 2.59 4.16
N ARG A 117 9.95 2.80 2.84
CA ARG A 117 10.49 3.99 2.18
C ARG A 117 9.50 4.60 1.20
N PRO A 118 9.39 5.94 1.16
CA PRO A 118 10.14 6.94 1.95
C PRO A 118 9.86 6.82 3.46
N GLU A 119 10.87 7.06 4.30
CA GLU A 119 10.74 6.92 5.77
C GLU A 119 9.81 8.03 6.28
N VAL A 120 8.56 7.68 6.53
CA VAL A 120 7.70 8.53 7.36
C VAL A 120 8.29 8.43 8.77
N LEU A 121 8.74 9.57 9.32
CA LEU A 121 9.54 9.69 10.56
C LEU A 121 8.87 9.13 11.84
N THR A 122 7.79 8.40 11.70
CA THR A 122 6.89 7.95 12.77
C THR A 122 6.88 6.44 12.98
N VAL A 123 7.47 5.64 12.08
CA VAL A 123 7.56 4.16 12.23
C VAL A 123 8.95 3.74 12.74
N ARG A 124 9.32 4.17 13.96
CA ARG A 124 10.40 3.56 14.76
C ARG A 124 9.87 2.51 15.75
N ARG A 125 8.92 1.69 15.30
CA ARG A 125 8.43 0.49 16.00
C ARG A 125 8.22 -0.53 14.87
N ASP A 126 9.20 -1.32 14.48
CA ASP A 126 9.93 -2.27 15.31
C ASP A 126 11.42 -2.23 14.99
N ALA A 127 12.27 -2.30 16.02
CA ALA A 127 13.68 -2.66 15.89
C ALA A 127 13.79 -4.15 15.50
N GLN A 128 13.27 -4.51 14.32
CA GLN A 128 13.67 -5.73 13.65
C GLN A 128 15.00 -5.45 12.95
N PRO A 129 15.98 -6.38 13.04
CA PRO A 129 17.29 -6.18 12.44
C PRO A 129 17.10 -5.84 10.95
N ARG A 130 17.91 -4.92 10.40
CA ARG A 130 17.88 -4.63 8.97
C ARG A 130 18.03 -5.95 8.22
N ASN A 131 16.97 -6.35 7.50
CA ASN A 131 16.99 -7.59 6.76
C ASN A 131 17.93 -7.38 5.56
N THR A 132 18.66 -8.40 5.11
CA THR A 132 19.52 -8.30 3.92
C THR A 132 18.77 -7.83 2.67
N THR A 133 17.44 -7.98 2.63
CA THR A 133 16.56 -7.47 1.56
C THR A 133 16.35 -5.96 1.57
N ASP A 134 16.54 -5.27 2.71
CA ASP A 134 16.32 -3.82 2.80
C ASP A 134 17.33 -3.02 1.95
N LEU A 135 18.51 -3.62 1.67
CA LEU A 135 19.58 -3.10 0.80
C LEU A 135 19.16 -3.01 -0.69
N TYR A 136 18.20 -3.83 -1.13
CA TYR A 136 17.79 -3.86 -2.54
C TYR A 136 16.98 -2.61 -2.94
N CYS A 137 16.37 -1.93 -1.97
CA CYS A 137 15.41 -0.87 -2.24
C CYS A 137 16.04 0.54 -2.40
N ASP A 138 17.37 0.74 -2.31
CA ASP A 138 18.07 2.02 -2.01
C ASP A 138 17.81 3.23 -2.96
N HIS A 139 17.04 3.05 -4.03
CA HIS A 139 16.72 4.10 -5.01
C HIS A 139 15.25 4.55 -5.04
N ALA A 140 14.43 4.24 -4.03
CA ALA A 140 13.06 4.76 -3.95
C ALA A 140 13.06 6.27 -3.64
N ALA A 141 12.67 7.09 -4.62
CA ALA A 141 12.58 8.54 -4.50
C ALA A 141 11.11 8.98 -4.50
N VAL A 142 10.76 9.85 -3.56
CA VAL A 142 9.43 10.46 -3.44
C VAL A 142 9.62 11.95 -3.11
N ALA A 143 8.76 12.81 -3.64
CA ALA A 143 8.87 14.25 -3.47
C ALA A 143 8.48 14.71 -2.05
N ALA A 144 9.14 15.74 -1.55
CA ALA A 144 8.70 16.46 -0.37
C ALA A 144 7.51 17.37 -0.73
N CYS A 145 6.48 17.37 0.11
CA CYS A 145 5.31 18.23 -0.02
C CYS A 145 5.75 19.66 0.35
N CYS A 146 6.14 20.49 -0.63
CA CYS A 146 6.34 21.91 -0.43
C CYS A 146 4.99 22.53 -0.03
N ALA A 147 4.93 23.20 1.11
CA ALA A 147 3.73 23.90 1.57
C ALA A 147 3.37 25.04 0.59
N SER A 148 2.56 24.74 -0.41
CA SER A 148 2.00 25.74 -1.33
C SER A 148 0.56 25.40 -1.67
N SER A 149 -0.35 25.68 -0.73
CA SER A 149 -1.79 25.77 -1.00
C SER A 149 -2.53 26.71 -0.01
N SER A 150 -1.85 27.76 0.46
CA SER A 150 -2.49 28.79 1.31
C SER A 150 -2.28 30.22 0.83
N ALA A 151 -2.03 30.44 -0.47
CA ALA A 151 -1.80 31.78 -0.99
C ALA A 151 -2.40 31.96 -2.39
N GLN A 152 -3.74 31.95 -2.53
CA GLN A 152 -4.48 32.55 -3.66
C GLN A 152 -6.01 32.47 -3.48
N LYS A 153 -6.56 33.03 -2.40
CA LYS A 153 -7.98 33.45 -2.35
C LYS A 153 -8.13 34.80 -1.64
N THR A 154 -7.45 35.81 -2.16
CA THR A 154 -7.71 37.23 -1.83
C THR A 154 -7.64 38.07 -3.10
N ASN A 155 -8.66 38.00 -3.94
CA ASN A 155 -9.20 39.17 -4.66
C ASN A 155 -10.26 38.74 -5.69
N ALA A 156 -11.52 38.84 -5.28
CA ALA A 156 -12.63 39.07 -6.20
C ALA A 156 -13.81 39.64 -5.39
N ARG A 157 -13.63 40.86 -4.89
CA ARG A 157 -14.73 41.76 -4.55
C ARG A 157 -14.46 43.09 -5.25
N ARG A 158 -15.07 43.26 -6.41
CA ARG A 158 -15.62 44.54 -6.88
C ARG A 158 -16.65 44.27 -7.95
#